data_AF-X1RDE0-F1
#
_entry.id   AF-X1RDE0-F1
#
_cell.length_a   1.000
_cell.length_b   1.000
_cell.length_c   1.000
_cell.angle_alpha   90.00
_cell.angle_beta   90.00
_cell.angle_gamma   90.00
#
_symmetry.space_group_name_H-M   'P 1'
#
loop_
_entity.id
_entity.type
_entity.pdbx_description
1 polymer ?
#
loop_
_entity_poly.entity_id
_entity_poly.type
_entity_poly.pdbx_seq_one_letter_code
_entity_poly.pdbx_strand_id
1 'polypeptide(L)'
;MAVEQKRLCGWRRIDGLYLCGDYTPHEACDRMPFPLTVCPICGQGIKVSRGFTKVNPYRLWGKHQDCQDNFRPCCLCDPKDEPAYIMRVGEKYYTPESFVWEALAMGISKKIPFIPRGLELGKTVIYLAHPKACEVRVPAVMQQAMAIVSDQPGESHIEQPRLLEAER
;
A
#
# COMPACT_ATOMS: atom_id res chain seq x y z
N MET A 1 -0.18 -2.35 31.57
CA MET A 1 -0.96 -3.27 30.71
C MET A 1 -1.36 -2.48 29.47
N ALA A 2 -1.22 -3.06 28.26
CA ALA A 2 -1.73 -2.40 27.06
C ALA A 2 -3.27 -2.43 27.11
N VAL A 3 -3.90 -1.25 27.01
CA VAL A 3 -5.36 -1.08 27.12
C VAL A 3 -6.09 -1.53 25.85
N GLU A 4 -5.36 -1.70 24.73
CA GLU A 4 -5.92 -2.04 23.42
C GLU A 4 -5.69 -3.52 23.06
N GLN A 5 -6.61 -4.06 22.28
CA GLN A 5 -6.50 -5.38 21.66
C GLN A 5 -5.25 -5.50 20.78
N LYS A 6 -4.66 -6.70 20.76
CA LYS A 6 -3.43 -6.99 20.01
C LYS A 6 -3.72 -6.95 18.50
N ARG A 7 -2.89 -6.21 17.76
CA ARG A 7 -2.86 -6.19 16.29
C ARG A 7 -1.83 -7.18 15.74
N LEU A 8 -1.88 -7.51 14.45
CA LEU A 8 -0.89 -8.38 13.80
C LEU A 8 0.53 -7.84 13.91
N CYS A 9 0.72 -6.51 13.89
CA CYS A 9 2.02 -5.89 14.16
C CYS A 9 2.41 -5.81 15.65
N GLY A 10 1.60 -6.37 16.56
CA GLY A 10 1.79 -6.32 18.00
C GLY A 10 0.98 -5.21 18.68
N TRP A 11 1.46 -4.76 19.84
CA TRP A 11 0.77 -3.74 20.64
C TRP A 11 1.30 -2.33 20.34
N ARG A 12 0.44 -1.32 20.55
CA ARG A 12 0.90 0.06 20.64
C ARG A 12 1.90 0.19 21.79
N ARG A 13 2.99 0.92 21.54
CA ARG A 13 3.98 1.28 22.56
C ARG A 13 3.52 2.56 23.25
N ILE A 14 3.73 2.63 24.56
CA ILE A 14 3.23 3.72 25.41
C ILE A 14 3.81 5.08 24.98
N ASP A 15 5.06 5.13 24.50
CA ASP A 15 5.72 6.35 24.01
C ASP A 15 5.75 6.45 22.48
N GLY A 16 4.87 5.72 21.79
CA GLY A 16 4.78 5.79 20.33
C GLY A 16 3.77 6.84 19.88
N LEU A 17 4.10 7.58 18.83
CA LEU A 17 3.13 8.38 18.11
C LEU A 17 2.44 7.52 17.05
N TYR A 18 1.10 7.55 17.04
CA TYR A 18 0.29 6.74 16.13
C TYR A 18 -0.69 7.61 15.36
N LEU A 19 -0.75 7.39 14.06
CA LEU A 19 -1.83 7.84 13.21
C LEU A 19 -2.97 6.84 13.31
N CYS A 20 -4.10 7.31 13.79
CA CYS A 20 -5.32 6.52 13.95
C CYS A 20 -6.40 7.08 13.04
N GLY A 21 -7.22 6.20 12.48
CA GLY A 21 -8.34 6.61 11.66
C GLY A 21 -9.25 5.43 11.36
N ASP A 22 -10.46 5.72 10.94
CA ASP A 22 -11.38 4.70 10.47
C ASP A 22 -10.92 4.18 9.12
N TYR A 23 -11.20 2.90 8.87
CA TYR A 23 -10.99 2.34 7.55
C TYR A 23 -12.21 2.62 6.69
N THR A 24 -12.01 3.29 5.56
CA THR A 24 -13.05 3.47 4.55
C THR A 24 -12.82 2.46 3.43
N PRO A 25 -13.57 1.34 3.39
CA PRO A 25 -13.48 0.37 2.30
C PRO A 25 -13.95 1.01 1.00
N HIS A 26 -13.08 0.98 -0.02
CA HIS A 26 -13.42 1.31 -1.41
C HIS A 26 -13.52 0.01 -2.23
N GLU A 27 -14.23 -1.00 -1.70
CA GLU A 27 -14.26 -2.36 -2.24
C GLU A 27 -14.83 -2.46 -3.66
N ALA A 28 -15.72 -1.53 -4.02
CA ALA A 28 -16.33 -1.46 -5.35
C ALA A 28 -15.63 -0.47 -6.30
N CYS A 29 -14.56 0.21 -5.85
CA CYS A 29 -13.80 1.11 -6.71
C CYS A 29 -12.83 0.29 -7.57
N ASP A 30 -13.10 0.26 -8.86
CA ASP A 30 -12.30 -0.38 -9.91
C ASP A 30 -10.89 0.23 -10.10
N ARG A 31 -10.58 1.34 -9.43
CA ARG A 31 -9.21 1.85 -9.32
C ARG A 31 -8.37 1.13 -8.26
N MET A 32 -9.00 0.41 -7.33
CA MET A 32 -8.29 -0.35 -6.31
C MET A 32 -8.16 -1.81 -6.70
N PRO A 33 -6.97 -2.41 -6.55
CA PRO A 33 -5.72 -1.81 -6.10
C PRO A 33 -5.03 -0.97 -7.21
N PHE A 34 -4.52 0.23 -6.87
CA PHE A 34 -3.83 1.10 -7.83
C PHE A 34 -2.33 0.76 -7.90
N PRO A 35 -1.78 0.39 -9.08
CA PRO A 35 -0.37 0.02 -9.21
C PRO A 35 0.54 1.26 -9.11
N LEU A 36 1.44 1.25 -8.14
CA LEU A 36 2.49 2.26 -7.99
C LEU A 36 3.78 1.74 -8.62
N THR A 37 4.24 2.39 -9.69
CA THR A 37 5.46 1.99 -10.41
C THR A 37 6.62 2.93 -10.13
N VAL A 38 7.82 2.36 -10.19
CA VAL A 38 9.09 3.10 -10.17
C VAL A 38 9.90 2.59 -11.37
N CYS A 39 10.38 3.50 -12.20
CA CYS A 39 11.24 3.17 -13.31
C CYS A 39 12.50 2.45 -12.80
N PRO A 40 12.81 1.23 -13.26
CA PRO A 40 13.98 0.50 -12.79
C PRO A 40 15.29 1.12 -13.27
N ILE A 41 15.26 1.93 -14.33
CA ILE A 41 16.45 2.55 -14.93
C ILE A 41 16.79 3.87 -14.21
N CYS A 42 15.85 4.82 -14.18
CA CYS A 42 16.12 6.15 -13.64
C CYS A 42 15.58 6.36 -12.21
N GLY A 43 14.81 5.41 -11.67
CA GLY A 43 14.22 5.51 -10.35
C GLY A 43 13.10 6.56 -10.23
N GLN A 44 12.64 7.16 -11.33
CA GLN A 44 11.46 8.05 -11.33
C GLN A 44 10.19 7.27 -11.00
N GLY A 45 9.22 7.92 -10.36
CA GLY A 45 7.98 7.30 -9.89
C GLY A 45 7.80 7.45 -8.39
N ILE A 46 6.84 6.73 -7.81
CA ILE A 46 6.46 6.87 -6.40
C ILE A 46 7.17 5.81 -5.56
N LYS A 47 8.23 6.23 -4.86
CA LYS A 47 8.94 5.38 -3.89
C LYS A 47 8.20 5.41 -2.55
N VAL A 48 7.43 4.36 -2.28
CA VAL A 48 6.67 4.27 -1.04
C VAL A 48 7.59 3.92 0.13
N SER A 49 7.69 4.83 1.11
CA SER A 49 8.40 4.58 2.37
C SER A 49 7.47 4.11 3.48
N ARG A 50 8.04 3.63 4.60
CA ARG A 50 7.25 3.37 5.82
C ARG A 50 6.70 4.65 6.46
N GLY A 51 7.32 5.79 6.17
CA GLY A 51 6.90 7.12 6.59
C GLY A 51 6.00 7.79 5.56
N PHE A 52 6.02 9.11 5.53
CA PHE A 52 5.15 9.90 4.66
C PHE A 52 5.81 10.17 3.31
N THR A 53 5.14 9.76 2.23
CA THR A 53 5.51 10.11 0.86
C THR A 53 4.49 11.14 0.36
N LYS A 54 4.88 12.40 0.23
CA LYS A 54 3.96 13.47 -0.19
C LYS A 54 3.60 13.30 -1.66
N VAL A 55 2.32 13.37 -1.97
CA VAL A 55 1.77 13.25 -3.33
C VAL A 55 0.64 14.26 -3.56
N ASN A 56 0.21 14.38 -4.81
CA ASN A 56 -1.02 15.06 -5.17
C ASN A 56 -1.91 14.07 -5.94
N PRO A 57 -3.00 13.55 -5.33
CA PRO A 57 -3.85 12.52 -5.93
C PRO A 57 -4.46 12.94 -7.26
N TYR A 58 -4.89 14.20 -7.37
CA TYR A 58 -5.46 14.74 -8.59
C TYR A 58 -4.46 14.69 -9.76
N ARG A 59 -3.19 15.00 -9.50
CA ARG A 59 -2.12 14.90 -10.51
C ARG A 59 -1.70 13.48 -10.84
N LEU A 60 -1.91 12.53 -9.93
CA LEU A 60 -1.49 11.14 -10.12
C LEU A 60 -2.47 10.33 -10.96
N TRP A 61 -3.77 10.45 -10.68
CA TRP A 61 -4.78 9.62 -11.34
C TRP A 61 -6.04 10.39 -11.77
N GLY A 62 -6.11 11.71 -11.55
CA GLY A 62 -7.22 12.54 -12.02
C GLY A 62 -8.58 12.12 -11.47
N LYS A 63 -9.66 12.66 -12.06
CA LYS A 63 -11.03 12.26 -11.72
C LYS A 63 -11.41 10.95 -12.41
N HIS A 64 -12.13 10.10 -11.69
CA HIS A 64 -12.69 8.88 -12.25
C HIS A 64 -14.13 9.08 -12.71
N GLN A 65 -14.42 8.70 -13.94
CA GLN A 65 -15.78 8.68 -14.47
C GLN A 65 -16.35 7.26 -14.32
N ASP A 66 -17.67 7.14 -14.23
CA ASP A 66 -18.39 5.86 -14.28
C ASP A 66 -18.04 4.81 -13.21
N CYS A 67 -17.48 5.24 -12.08
CA CYS A 67 -17.23 4.34 -10.94
C CYS A 67 -18.55 3.85 -10.33
N GLN A 68 -18.66 2.53 -10.16
CA GLN A 68 -19.81 1.86 -9.52
C GLN A 68 -19.76 1.89 -7.98
N ASP A 69 -18.73 2.51 -7.40
CA ASP A 69 -18.65 2.67 -5.95
C ASP A 69 -19.74 3.65 -5.46
N ASN A 70 -20.51 3.20 -4.48
CA ASN A 70 -21.58 3.97 -3.85
C ASN A 70 -21.04 4.99 -2.84
N PHE A 71 -19.76 4.92 -2.46
CA PHE A 71 -19.17 5.82 -1.49
C PHE A 71 -18.77 7.16 -2.12
N ARG A 72 -19.50 8.24 -1.82
CA ARG A 72 -19.18 9.60 -2.28
C ARG A 72 -19.12 10.59 -1.11
N PRO A 73 -18.12 11.51 -1.07
CA PRO A 73 -17.03 11.67 -2.04
C PRO A 73 -15.95 10.58 -1.88
N CYS A 74 -15.55 9.96 -3.01
CA CYS A 74 -14.52 8.92 -3.00
C CYS A 74 -13.13 9.56 -3.14
N CYS A 75 -12.23 9.28 -2.20
CA CYS A 75 -10.87 9.82 -2.20
C CYS A 75 -10.03 9.39 -3.41
N LEU A 76 -10.47 8.39 -4.18
CA LEU A 76 -9.82 7.91 -5.40
C LEU A 76 -10.52 8.40 -6.67
N CYS A 77 -11.85 8.51 -6.66
CA CYS A 77 -12.62 8.92 -7.84
C CYS A 77 -12.75 10.44 -7.96
N ASP A 78 -12.86 11.13 -6.83
CA ASP A 78 -13.02 12.58 -6.73
C ASP A 78 -11.86 13.22 -5.96
N PRO A 79 -10.58 12.96 -6.32
CA PRO A 79 -9.47 13.55 -5.60
C PRO A 79 -9.48 15.08 -5.73
N LYS A 80 -9.20 15.77 -4.63
CA LYS A 80 -8.95 17.21 -4.62
C LYS A 80 -7.53 17.51 -5.11
N ASP A 81 -7.31 18.68 -5.68
CA ASP A 81 -5.98 19.20 -6.03
C ASP A 81 -5.27 19.74 -4.78
N GLU A 82 -5.10 18.86 -3.80
CA GLU A 82 -4.53 19.14 -2.49
C GLU A 82 -3.42 18.12 -2.16
N PRO A 83 -2.46 18.47 -1.29
CA PRO A 83 -1.47 17.52 -0.82
C PRO A 83 -2.08 16.34 -0.07
N ALA A 84 -1.63 15.14 -0.40
CA ALA A 84 -1.91 13.92 0.34
C ALA A 84 -0.62 13.15 0.63
N TYR A 85 -0.73 12.06 1.37
CA TYR A 85 0.41 11.21 1.68
C TYR A 85 0.14 9.75 1.36
N ILE A 86 1.19 9.02 0.95
CA ILE A 86 1.19 7.57 0.81
C ILE A 86 2.15 6.97 1.83
N MET A 87 1.72 5.92 2.52
CA MET A 87 2.53 5.17 3.46
C MET A 87 2.50 3.66 3.21
N ARG A 88 3.65 3.00 3.38
CA ARG A 88 3.76 1.54 3.22
C ARG A 88 3.22 0.80 4.44
N VAL A 89 2.35 -0.17 4.22
CA VAL A 89 1.95 -1.18 5.22
C VAL A 89 3.05 -2.24 5.34
N GLY A 90 3.31 -2.70 6.56
CA GLY A 90 4.43 -3.60 6.85
C GLY A 90 4.20 -5.01 6.35
N GLU A 91 4.81 -5.37 5.22
CA GLU A 91 4.66 -6.68 4.55
C GLU A 91 5.05 -7.90 5.39
N LYS A 92 5.88 -7.69 6.42
CA LYS A 92 6.24 -8.75 7.36
C LYS A 92 5.06 -9.18 8.24
N TYR A 93 4.12 -8.27 8.48
CA TYR A 93 3.02 -8.47 9.43
C TYR A 93 1.66 -8.64 8.76
N TYR A 94 1.50 -8.09 7.54
CA TYR A 94 0.22 -8.02 6.87
C TYR A 94 0.29 -8.56 5.44
N THR A 95 -0.77 -9.23 5.03
CA THR A 95 -1.17 -9.31 3.62
C THR A 95 -2.17 -8.16 3.35
N PRO A 96 -2.47 -7.81 2.08
CA PRO A 96 -3.52 -6.84 1.79
C PRO A 96 -4.84 -7.18 2.48
N GLU A 97 -5.25 -8.46 2.40
CA GLU A 97 -6.50 -8.95 2.97
C GLU A 97 -6.48 -8.87 4.49
N SER A 98 -5.43 -9.38 5.13
CA SER A 98 -5.36 -9.37 6.60
C SER A 98 -5.32 -7.94 7.17
N PHE A 99 -4.74 -6.99 6.43
CA PHE A 99 -4.79 -5.58 6.78
C PHE A 99 -6.21 -5.03 6.69
N VAL A 100 -6.93 -5.30 5.59
CA VAL A 100 -8.33 -4.86 5.42
C VAL A 100 -9.23 -5.41 6.52
N TRP A 101 -9.13 -6.71 6.81
CA TRP A 101 -9.89 -7.35 7.89
C TRP A 101 -9.64 -6.72 9.26
N GLU A 102 -8.36 -6.51 9.62
CA GLU A 102 -8.04 -5.86 10.89
C GLU A 102 -8.53 -4.40 10.91
N ALA A 103 -8.35 -3.67 9.81
CA ALA A 103 -8.76 -2.28 9.71
C ALA A 103 -10.29 -2.11 9.80
N LEU A 104 -11.06 -3.05 9.26
CA LEU A 104 -12.52 -3.12 9.42
C LEU A 104 -12.92 -3.42 10.88
N ALA A 105 -12.22 -4.34 11.54
CA ALA A 105 -12.58 -4.78 12.89
C ALA A 105 -12.24 -3.75 13.99
N MET A 106 -11.16 -2.99 13.83
CA MET A 106 -10.59 -2.17 14.91
C MET A 106 -9.95 -0.85 14.44
N GLY A 107 -10.22 -0.44 13.20
CA GLY A 107 -9.68 0.78 12.61
C GLY A 107 -8.19 0.69 12.28
N ILE A 108 -7.68 1.73 11.64
CA ILE A 108 -6.27 1.85 11.29
C ILE A 108 -5.49 2.40 12.49
N SER A 109 -4.32 1.80 12.73
CA SER A 109 -3.34 2.29 13.69
C SER A 109 -1.93 2.12 13.15
N LYS A 110 -1.28 3.23 12.78
CA LYS A 110 0.06 3.19 12.21
C LYS A 110 1.03 4.04 13.02
N LYS A 111 2.11 3.43 13.51
CA LYS A 111 3.17 4.19 14.19
C LYS A 111 3.85 5.14 13.20
N ILE A 112 4.01 6.40 13.59
CA ILE A 112 4.68 7.42 12.81
C ILE A 112 5.87 8.00 13.59
N PRO A 113 6.96 8.39 12.90
CA PRO A 113 8.14 8.96 13.57
C PRO A 113 7.95 10.45 13.92
N PHE A 114 7.13 11.18 13.16
CA PHE A 114 6.86 12.61 13.35
C PHE A 114 5.56 12.98 12.61
N ILE A 115 5.01 14.16 12.88
CA ILE A 115 3.88 14.75 12.12
C ILE A 115 4.46 15.68 11.04
N PRO A 116 4.24 15.41 9.74
CA PRO A 116 4.76 16.29 8.69
C PRO A 116 4.06 17.64 8.71
N ARG A 117 4.79 18.70 8.33
CA ARG A 117 4.23 20.05 8.19
C ARG A 117 3.13 20.05 7.11
N GLY A 118 1.96 20.54 7.47
CA GLY A 118 0.78 20.59 6.59
C GLY A 118 -0.10 19.34 6.64
N LEU A 119 0.17 18.37 7.52
CA LEU A 119 -0.82 17.34 7.83
C LEU A 119 -1.92 17.92 8.72
N GLU A 120 -3.14 17.97 8.21
CA GLU A 120 -4.32 18.38 8.96
C GLU A 120 -5.18 17.16 9.28
N LEU A 121 -5.30 16.84 10.58
CA LEU A 121 -6.11 15.72 11.05
C LEU A 121 -7.58 15.92 10.65
N GLY A 122 -8.22 14.84 10.20
CA GLY A 122 -9.60 14.86 9.71
C GLY A 122 -9.79 15.50 8.33
N LYS A 123 -8.73 16.02 7.70
CA LYS A 123 -8.81 16.63 6.35
C LYS A 123 -7.85 16.00 5.35
N THR A 124 -6.59 15.82 5.71
CA THR A 124 -5.57 15.30 4.80
C THR A 124 -5.78 13.80 4.58
N VAL A 125 -5.92 13.40 3.31
CA VAL A 125 -6.05 12.00 2.93
C VAL A 125 -4.70 11.29 3.02
N ILE A 126 -4.71 10.09 3.59
CA ILE A 126 -3.54 9.21 3.66
C ILE A 126 -3.88 7.89 3.00
N TYR A 127 -3.20 7.59 1.90
CA TYR A 127 -3.31 6.33 1.19
C TYR A 127 -2.34 5.31 1.78
N LEU A 128 -2.78 4.07 1.84
CA LEU A 128 -1.98 2.96 2.31
C LEU A 128 -1.64 2.05 1.14
N ALA A 129 -0.35 1.75 1.01
CA ALA A 129 0.16 0.91 -0.06
C ALA A 129 0.80 -0.35 0.52
N HIS A 130 0.56 -1.47 -0.14
CA HIS A 130 1.16 -2.75 0.20
C HIS A 130 1.86 -3.34 -1.04
N PRO A 131 3.11 -3.85 -0.92
CA PRO A 131 3.86 -4.38 -2.07
C PRO A 131 3.16 -5.54 -2.80
N LYS A 132 2.34 -6.30 -2.07
CA LYS A 132 1.57 -7.43 -2.59
C LYS A 132 0.12 -7.08 -2.93
N ALA A 133 -0.26 -5.80 -2.95
CA ALA A 133 -1.65 -5.40 -3.23
C ALA A 133 -2.04 -5.59 -4.69
N CYS A 134 -1.10 -5.44 -5.62
CA CYS A 134 -1.32 -5.65 -7.04
C CYS A 134 -0.67 -6.96 -7.47
N GLU A 135 -1.37 -7.78 -8.26
CA GLU A 135 -0.74 -8.90 -8.96
C GLU A 135 0.17 -8.35 -10.07
N VAL A 136 1.49 -8.53 -9.91
CA VAL A 136 2.44 -8.22 -10.98
C VAL A 136 2.53 -9.43 -11.90
N ARG A 137 1.78 -9.41 -13.01
CA ARG A 137 1.95 -10.40 -14.08
C ARG A 137 3.19 -10.03 -14.88
N VAL A 138 4.32 -10.62 -14.52
CA VAL A 138 5.57 -10.49 -15.31
C VAL A 138 5.44 -11.39 -16.54
N PRO A 139 5.64 -10.88 -17.77
CA PRO A 139 5.66 -11.73 -18.97
C PRO A 139 6.68 -12.85 -18.83
N ALA A 140 6.33 -14.07 -19.27
CA ALA A 140 7.17 -15.26 -19.11
C ALA A 140 8.61 -15.07 -19.63
N VAL A 141 8.79 -14.27 -20.69
CA VAL A 141 10.11 -13.94 -21.26
C VAL A 141 10.99 -13.19 -20.25
N MET A 142 10.40 -12.28 -19.47
CA MET A 142 11.13 -11.52 -18.46
C MET A 142 11.41 -12.36 -17.22
N GLN A 143 10.52 -13.31 -16.88
CA GLN A 143 10.78 -14.31 -15.83
C GLN A 143 11.95 -15.24 -16.21
N GLN A 144 11.97 -15.73 -17.46
CA GLN A 144 13.07 -16.54 -18.00
C GLN A 144 14.40 -15.75 -17.98
N ALA A 145 14.39 -14.49 -18.40
CA ALA A 145 15.56 -13.63 -18.36
C ALA A 145 16.09 -13.42 -16.92
N MET A 146 15.19 -13.22 -15.94
CA MET A 146 15.58 -13.09 -14.54
C MET A 146 16.11 -14.41 -13.96
N ALA A 147 15.54 -15.56 -14.34
CA ALA A 147 16.01 -16.88 -13.92
C ALA A 147 17.44 -17.17 -14.41
N ILE A 148 17.74 -16.83 -15.66
CA ILE A 148 19.09 -16.97 -16.25
C ILE A 148 20.13 -16.14 -15.49
N VAL A 149 19.75 -14.96 -15.01
CA VAL A 149 20.64 -14.08 -14.22
C VAL A 149 20.90 -14.65 -12.82
N SER A 150 19.91 -15.30 -12.19
CA SER A 150 20.07 -15.90 -10.86
C SER A 150 20.87 -17.22 -10.84
N ASP A 151 21.06 -17.88 -11.97
CA ASP A 151 21.88 -19.11 -12.08
C ASP A 151 23.38 -18.82 -12.31
N GLN A 152 23.81 -17.55 -12.27
CA GLN A 152 25.23 -17.20 -12.27
C GLN A 152 25.86 -17.57 -10.91
N PRO A 153 26.94 -18.38 -10.88
CA PRO A 153 27.51 -18.87 -9.63
C PRO A 153 28.21 -17.71 -8.90
N GLY A 154 27.51 -17.09 -7.95
CA GLY A 154 28.06 -15.94 -7.22
C GLY A 154 27.24 -15.35 -6.08
N GLU A 155 25.90 -15.42 -6.05
CA GLU A 155 25.12 -14.75 -5.00
C GLU A 155 23.95 -15.57 -4.44
N SER A 156 23.71 -15.36 -3.14
CA SER A 156 23.02 -16.20 -2.17
C SER A 156 21.53 -16.50 -2.43
N HIS A 157 21.15 -17.75 -2.13
CA HIS A 157 19.80 -18.31 -2.03
C HIS A 157 18.66 -17.29 -1.75
N ILE A 158 17.78 -17.10 -2.74
CA ILE A 158 16.44 -16.55 -2.54
C ILE A 158 15.46 -17.72 -2.67
N GLU A 159 14.77 -18.07 -1.57
CA GLU A 159 13.77 -19.14 -1.55
C GLU A 159 12.65 -18.87 -2.58
N GLN A 160 12.52 -19.79 -3.54
CA GLN A 160 11.49 -19.77 -4.57
C GLN A 160 10.10 -20.02 -3.97
N PRO A 161 9.06 -19.22 -4.28
CA PRO A 161 7.69 -19.59 -3.98
C PRO A 161 7.21 -20.69 -4.95
N ARG A 162 6.56 -21.73 -4.39
CA ARG A 162 6.05 -22.90 -5.13
C ARG A 162 5.04 -22.47 -6.21
N LEU A 163 5.36 -22.82 -7.46
CA LEU A 163 4.49 -22.72 -8.62
C LEU A 163 3.36 -23.76 -8.51
N LEU A 164 2.11 -23.34 -8.71
CA LEU A 164 1.03 -24.24 -9.10
C LEU A 164 0.85 -24.09 -10.61
N GLU A 165 0.98 -25.21 -11.31
CA GLU A 165 0.79 -25.28 -12.77
C GLU A 165 -0.68 -25.08 -13.10
N ALA A 166 -0.98 -24.22 -14.08
CA ALA A 166 -2.33 -24.10 -14.63
C ALA A 166 -2.53 -25.24 -15.65
N GLU A 167 -3.50 -26.11 -15.38
CA GLU A 167 -3.94 -27.15 -16.30
C GLU A 167 -4.52 -26.55 -17.59
N ARG A 168 -4.40 -27.33 -18.66
CA ARG A 168 -4.37 -26.95 -20.07
C ARG A 168 -5.74 -26.79 -20.72
#